data_AF-A0A822EDE6-F1
#
_entry.id   AF-A0A822EDE6-F1
#
_cell.length_a   1.000
_cell.length_b   1.000
_cell.length_c   1.000
_cell.angle_alpha   90.00
_cell.angle_beta   90.00
_cell.angle_gamma   90.00
#
_symmetry.space_group_name_H-M   'P 1'
#
loop_
_entity.id
_entity.type
_entity.pdbx_description
1 polymer ?
#
loop_
_entity_poly.entity_id
_entity_poly.type
_entity_poly.pdbx_seq_one_letter_code
_entity_poly.pdbx_strand_id
1 'polypeptide(L)' 'FLQISNNNEAHQFVEHYKNMELKQQSCITCMKKLNKNSADEDALNCLVIGTEDQHIYIIESEAFTILAT' A
#
# COMPACT_ATOMS: atom_id res chain seq x y z
N PHE A 1 3.12 -17.85 -7.90
CA PHE A 1 2.79 -18.37 -6.55
C PHE A 1 1.90 -19.61 -6.58
N LEU A 2 0.81 -19.66 -7.37
CA LEU A 2 0.01 -20.89 -7.56
C LEU A 2 0.50 -21.82 -8.69
N GLN A 3 1.65 -21.53 -9.29
CA GLN A 3 2.21 -22.32 -10.39
C GLN A 3 3.06 -23.49 -9.88
N ILE A 4 2.61 -24.16 -8.81
CA ILE A 4 3.27 -25.37 -8.32
C ILE A 4 2.66 -26.55 -9.06
N SER A 5 3.44 -27.15 -9.97
CA SER A 5 2.98 -28.25 -10.83
C SER A 5 3.04 -29.61 -10.14
N ASN A 6 3.81 -29.74 -9.05
CA ASN A 6 4.02 -30.99 -8.31
C ASN A 6 3.12 -31.06 -7.07
N ASN A 7 2.31 -32.12 -6.96
CA ASN A 7 1.39 -32.33 -5.83
C ASN A 7 2.08 -32.41 -4.47
N ASN A 8 3.29 -32.96 -4.38
CA ASN A 8 4.00 -33.07 -3.10
C ASN A 8 4.49 -31.71 -2.62
N GLU A 9 5.01 -30.88 -3.53
CA GLU A 9 5.42 -29.51 -3.24
C GLU A 9 4.22 -28.64 -2.85
N ALA A 10 3.07 -28.82 -3.53
CA ALA A 10 1.84 -28.13 -3.19
C ALA A 10 1.36 -28.47 -1.76
N HIS A 11 1.41 -29.75 -1.37
CA HIS A 11 1.02 -30.17 -0.03
C HIS A 11 1.95 -29.59 1.04
N GLN A 12 3.26 -29.58 0.81
CA GLN A 12 4.22 -28.98 1.74
C GLN A 12 4.01 -27.47 1.88
N PHE A 13 3.74 -26.78 0.77
CA PHE A 13 3.42 -25.36 0.77
C PHE A 13 2.16 -25.06 1.59
N VAL A 14 1.07 -25.81 1.37
CA VAL A 14 -0.17 -25.61 2.13
C VAL A 14 0.07 -25.84 3.63
N GLU A 15 0.70 -26.94 4.03
CA GLU A 15 0.95 -27.21 5.46
C GLU A 15 1.77 -26.11 6.14
N HIS A 16 2.72 -25.52 5.42
CA HIS A 16 3.55 -24.44 5.95
C HIS A 16 2.80 -23.10 6.05
N TYR A 17 2.02 -22.74 5.03
CA TYR A 17 1.44 -21.39 4.90
C TYR A 17 -0.05 -21.30 5.28
N LYS A 18 -0.77 -22.41 5.50
CA LYS A 18 -2.24 -22.42 5.71
C LYS A 18 -2.74 -21.57 6.88
N ASN A 19 -1.91 -21.37 7.90
CA ASN A 19 -2.26 -20.60 9.09
C ASN A 19 -1.72 -19.17 9.06
N MET A 20 -1.02 -18.79 7.99
CA MET A 20 -0.50 -17.43 7.85
C MET A 20 -1.59 -16.52 7.34
N GLU A 21 -1.75 -15.36 7.99
CA GLU A 21 -2.64 -14.32 7.51
C GLU A 21 -2.12 -13.76 6.18
N LEU A 22 -3.01 -13.69 5.19
CA LEU A 22 -2.69 -13.12 3.89
C LEU A 22 -2.56 -11.61 4.03
N LYS A 23 -1.39 -11.07 3.66
CA LYS A 23 -1.15 -9.63 3.61
C LYS A 23 -1.00 -9.20 2.17
N GLN A 24 -1.89 -8.32 1.70
CA GLN A 24 -1.75 -7.67 0.41
C GLN A 24 -0.90 -6.42 0.58
N GLN A 25 0.39 -6.53 0.24
CA GLN A 25 1.28 -5.39 0.19
C GLN A 25 1.26 -4.84 -1.23
N SER A 26 0.72 -3.64 -1.40
CA SER A 26 0.72 -2.95 -2.69
C SER A 26 1.94 -2.01 -2.77
N CYS A 27 2.59 -2.01 -3.94
CA CYS A 27 3.71 -1.10 -4.20
C CYS A 27 3.21 0.32 -4.48
N ILE A 28 3.91 1.31 -3.92
CA ILE A 28 3.72 2.72 -4.26
C ILE A 28 4.31 2.97 -5.66
N THR A 29 3.51 3.54 -6.55
CA THR A 29 3.91 3.85 -7.94
C THR A 29 4.15 5.33 -8.17
N CYS A 30 3.45 6.21 -7.45
CA CYS A 30 3.66 7.66 -7.53
C CYS A 30 3.45 8.35 -6.18
N MET A 31 4.11 9.50 -6.00
CA MET A 31 4.04 10.31 -4.79
C MET A 31 4.16 11.80 -5.14
N LYS A 32 3.28 12.64 -4.57
CA LYS A 32 3.30 14.09 -4.77
C LYS A 32 2.92 14.82 -3.47
N LYS A 33 3.42 16.05 -3.32
CA LYS A 33 3.00 16.98 -2.26
C LYS A 33 1.81 17.83 -2.75
N LEU A 34 0.82 18.01 -1.90
CA LEU A 34 -0.33 18.89 -2.14
C LEU A 34 -0.51 19.83 -0.93
N ASN A 35 -0.71 21.11 -1.19
CA ASN A 35 -1.01 22.05 -0.11
C ASN A 35 -2.45 21.82 0.38
N LYS A 36 -2.60 21.61 1.68
CA LYS A 36 -3.85 21.21 2.35
C LYS A 36 -4.81 22.39 2.52
N ASN A 37 -4.28 23.56 2.89
CA ASN A 37 -5.08 24.67 3.39
C ASN A 37 -4.96 25.98 2.58
N SER A 38 -3.85 26.24 1.90
CA SER A 38 -3.72 27.41 1.01
C SER A 38 -2.75 27.15 -0.14
N ALA A 39 -2.74 28.02 -1.14
CA ALA A 39 -1.77 27.95 -2.26
C ALA A 39 -0.41 28.58 -1.92
N ASP A 40 -0.23 29.07 -0.69
CA ASP A 40 0.97 29.77 -0.27
C ASP A 40 2.12 28.79 -0.01
N GLU A 41 3.35 29.31 -0.01
CA GLU A 41 4.56 28.50 0.22
C GLU A 41 4.63 27.92 1.63
N ASP A 42 4.02 28.59 2.61
CA ASP A 42 3.97 28.19 4.03
C ASP A 42 2.75 27.32 4.37
N ALA A 43 1.99 26.89 3.37
CA ALA A 43 0.82 26.05 3.58
C ALA A 43 1.18 24.71 4.22
N LEU A 44 0.26 24.18 5.04
CA LEU A 44 0.37 22.82 5.53
C LEU A 44 0.29 21.86 4.35
N ASN A 45 1.14 20.84 4.36
CA ASN A 45 1.28 19.93 3.24
C ASN A 45 0.68 18.57 3.56
N CYS A 46 0.19 17.89 2.53
CA CYS A 46 -0.14 16.47 2.58
C CYS A 46 0.58 15.74 1.45
N LEU A 47 0.76 14.44 1.63
CA LEU A 47 1.32 13.55 0.62
C LEU A 47 0.17 12.82 -0.08
N VAL A 48 0.16 12.88 -1.40
CA VAL A 48 -0.71 12.08 -2.25
C VAL A 48 0.11 10.91 -2.77
N ILE A 49 -0.35 9.69 -2.53
CA ILE A 49 0.34 8.45 -2.86
C ILE A 49 -0.58 7.62 -3.76
N GLY A 50 -0.08 7.23 -4.94
CA GLY A 50 -0.75 6.25 -5.79
C GLY A 50 -0.09 4.88 -5.66
N THR A 51 -0.90 3.82 -5.65
CA THR A 51 -0.44 2.43 -5.54
C THR A 51 -0.71 1.65 -6.83
N GLU A 52 -0.01 0.52 -7.01
CA GLU A 52 -0.18 -0.34 -8.19
C GLU A 52 -1.57 -1.00 -8.26
N ASP A 53 -2.26 -1.11 -7.12
CA ASP A 53 -3.60 -1.67 -7.04
C ASP A 53 -4.71 -0.62 -7.22
N GLN A 54 -4.38 0.55 -7.78
CA GLN A 54 -5.29 1.61 -8.20
C GLN A 54 -5.94 2.41 -7.05
N HIS A 55 -5.31 2.47 -5.88
CA HIS A 55 -5.74 3.36 -4.79
C HIS A 55 -4.94 4.67 -4.76
N ILE A 56 -5.56 5.73 -4.24
CA ILE A 56 -4.92 7.02 -3.99
C ILE A 56 -5.08 7.37 -2.51
N TYR A 57 -3.98 7.43 -1.77
CA TYR A 57 -3.97 7.80 -0.36
C TYR A 57 -3.56 9.25 -0.17
N ILE A 58 -4.30 9.98 0.66
CA ILE A 58 -3.90 11.31 1.14
C ILE A 58 -3.40 11.16 2.57
N ILE A 59 -2.15 11.53 2.84
CA ILE A 59 -1.50 11.39 4.15
C ILE A 59 -1.12 12.76 4.70
N GLU A 60 -1.44 13.01 5.96
CA GLU A 60 -0.94 14.17 6.69
C GLU A 60 0.55 13.99 7.00
N SER A 61 1.42 14.89 6.50
CA SER A 61 2.87 14.68 6.59
C SER A 61 3.44 14.78 8.00
N GLU A 62 2.74 15.45 8.91
CA GLU A 62 3.20 15.65 10.30
C GLU A 62 2.77 14.50 11.23
N ALA A 63 1.54 14.01 11.05
CA ALA A 63 0.95 12.97 11.88
C ALA A 63 1.09 11.55 11.28
N PHE A 64 1.48 11.45 10.00
CA PHE A 64 1.53 10.20 9.22
C PHE A 64 0.20 9.43 9.23
N THR A 65 -0.91 10.15 9.27
CA THR A 65 -2.27 9.62 9.28
C THR A 65 -2.88 9.67 7.88
N ILE A 66 -3.67 8.65 7.54
CA ILE A 66 -4.45 8.64 6.30
C ILE A 66 -5.65 9.56 6.50
N LEU A 67 -5.76 10.59 5.65
CA LEU A 67 -6.87 11.54 5.61
C LEU A 67 -7.99 11.07 4.68
N ALA A 68 -7.64 10.42 3.55
CA ALA A 68 -8.59 9.91 2.56
C ALA A 68 -7.99 8.80 1.70
N THR A 69 -8.88 8.02 1.05
CA THR A 69 -8.60 6.91 0.11
C THR A 69 -9.49 7.02 -1.12
#